data_AF-A0A2E2MEK6-F1
#
_entry.id   AF-A0A2E2MEK6-F1
#
_cell.length_a   1.000
_cell.length_b   1.000
_cell.length_c   1.000
_cell.angle_alpha   90.00
_cell.angle_beta   90.00
_cell.angle_gamma   90.00
#
_symmetry.space_group_name_H-M   'P 1'
#
loop_
_entity.id
_entity.type
_entity.pdbx_description
1 polymer ?
#
loop_
_entity_poly.entity_id
_entity_poly.type
_entity_poly.pdbx_seq_one_letter_code
_entity_poly.pdbx_strand_id
1 'polypeptide(L)'
;MTIITRFAPAVPGLFIVAALLAAGPARSEEPAPKLGPDAVPLTVDHAYLAKNAAPDYWAFSAFVKPQFTTSACSIAAVTGALNGLRGLPAHSEDTVTTQQQMLELVADPDWKTLSAEGGDGVKFDQLVAFTGEAIKATAMEGYRTEVLKPAADDAATLDEVRALLKANEASEDDALLLYFNQGVVTGDWDGPHVSVIGAYDAEADRVLILEVDQEWYIPYWTPTPVLLKAMLKPTGEEHGVLKGETGGLVHIVK
;
A
#
# COMPACT_ATOMS: atom_id res chain seq x y z
N MET A 1 -39.14 17.62 94.75
CA MET A 1 -39.04 16.19 95.12
C MET A 1 -38.63 15.44 93.86
N THR A 2 -37.42 14.92 93.89
CA THR A 2 -36.58 14.59 92.73
C THR A 2 -36.83 13.14 92.31
N ILE A 3 -37.12 12.89 91.04
CA ILE A 3 -37.00 11.55 90.44
C ILE A 3 -36.10 11.69 89.22
N ILE A 4 -34.98 10.97 89.30
CA ILE A 4 -33.88 10.90 88.35
C ILE A 4 -34.20 9.80 87.34
N THR A 5 -34.30 10.12 86.06
CA THR A 5 -34.30 9.14 84.97
C THR A 5 -33.02 9.27 84.15
N ARG A 6 -32.24 8.19 84.17
CA ARG A 6 -30.99 7.97 83.44
C ARG A 6 -31.29 7.80 81.95
N PHE A 7 -30.65 8.61 81.10
CA PHE A 7 -30.54 8.33 79.66
C PHE A 7 -29.10 7.94 79.35
N ALA A 8 -28.94 6.74 78.78
CA ALA A 8 -27.69 6.25 78.21
C ALA A 8 -27.52 6.79 76.78
N PRO A 9 -26.31 7.17 76.35
CA PRO A 9 -26.08 7.54 74.95
C PRO A 9 -25.89 6.28 74.08
N ALA A 10 -26.66 6.19 73.00
CA ALA A 10 -26.47 5.21 71.94
C ALA A 10 -25.28 5.61 71.07
N VAL A 11 -24.33 4.69 70.91
CA VAL A 11 -23.20 4.80 69.97
C VAL A 11 -23.71 4.43 68.56
N PRO A 12 -23.55 5.27 67.53
CA PRO A 12 -23.80 4.85 66.16
C PRO A 12 -22.59 4.06 65.64
N GLY A 13 -22.80 2.79 65.33
CA GLY A 13 -21.82 1.93 64.67
C GLY A 13 -21.60 2.38 63.22
N LEU A 14 -20.36 2.75 62.91
CA LEU A 14 -19.89 3.07 61.58
C LEU A 14 -19.60 1.76 60.83
N PHE A 15 -20.53 1.31 59.97
CA PHE A 15 -20.26 0.20 59.04
C PHE A 15 -19.44 0.72 57.86
N ILE A 16 -18.13 0.46 57.87
CA ILE A 16 -17.27 0.64 56.69
C ILE A 16 -17.46 -0.59 55.80
N VAL A 17 -18.20 -0.44 54.71
CA VAL A 17 -18.24 -1.41 53.62
C VAL A 17 -17.00 -1.20 52.77
N ALA A 18 -15.98 -2.05 52.96
CA ALA A 18 -14.82 -2.10 52.08
C ALA A 18 -15.23 -2.73 50.74
N ALA A 19 -15.50 -1.89 49.74
CA ALA A 19 -15.63 -2.33 48.36
C ALA A 19 -14.24 -2.70 47.83
N LEU A 20 -13.94 -4.01 47.79
CA LEU A 20 -12.80 -4.56 47.07
C LEU A 20 -13.01 -4.32 45.57
N LEU A 21 -12.43 -3.23 45.05
CA LEU A 21 -12.21 -3.06 43.62
C LEU A 21 -11.20 -4.11 43.17
N ALA A 22 -11.70 -5.18 42.54
CA ALA A 22 -10.86 -6.10 41.80
C ALA A 22 -10.29 -5.37 40.58
N ALA A 23 -9.13 -4.75 40.74
CA ALA A 23 -8.32 -4.31 39.61
C ALA A 23 -7.85 -5.56 38.87
N GLY A 24 -8.58 -5.93 37.81
CA GLY A 24 -8.10 -6.93 36.86
C GLY A 24 -6.75 -6.47 36.29
N PRO A 25 -5.81 -7.38 36.03
CA PRO A 25 -4.55 -7.00 35.41
C PRO A 25 -4.87 -6.31 34.09
N ALA A 26 -4.36 -5.09 33.91
CA ALA A 26 -4.32 -4.45 32.61
C ALA A 26 -3.53 -5.40 31.69
N ARG A 27 -4.23 -6.11 30.81
CA ARG A 27 -3.59 -6.84 29.72
C ARG A 27 -2.92 -5.78 28.87
N SER A 28 -1.59 -5.73 28.90
CA SER A 28 -0.85 -5.03 27.86
C SER A 28 -1.25 -5.69 26.54
N GLU A 29 -1.91 -4.95 25.65
CA GLU A 29 -2.07 -5.39 24.26
C GLU A 29 -0.67 -5.68 23.72
N GLU A 30 -0.44 -6.94 23.32
CA GLU A 30 0.79 -7.26 22.59
C GLU A 30 0.81 -6.38 21.33
N PRO A 31 1.96 -5.80 20.97
CA PRO A 31 2.08 -5.03 19.76
C PRO A 31 1.57 -5.85 18.57
N ALA A 32 0.69 -5.27 17.76
CA ALA A 32 0.21 -5.92 16.55
C ALA A 32 1.39 -6.26 15.62
N PRO A 33 1.31 -7.35 14.84
CA PRO A 33 2.32 -7.64 13.82
C PRO A 33 2.36 -6.54 12.76
N LYS A 34 3.55 -6.29 12.18
CA LYS A 34 3.74 -5.25 11.15
C LYS A 34 2.93 -5.51 9.88
N LEU A 35 2.76 -6.78 9.52
CA LEU A 35 1.87 -7.21 8.45
C LEU A 35 0.74 -8.04 9.06
N GLY A 36 -0.49 -7.65 8.76
CA GLY A 36 -1.70 -8.36 9.12
C GLY A 36 -1.86 -9.70 8.38
N PRO A 37 -2.94 -10.44 8.66
CA PRO A 37 -3.13 -11.80 8.12
C PRO A 37 -3.25 -11.85 6.59
N ASP A 38 -3.60 -10.73 5.96
CA ASP A 38 -3.80 -10.62 4.50
C ASP A 38 -2.54 -10.21 3.73
N ALA A 39 -1.39 -10.08 4.41
CA ALA A 39 -0.11 -9.77 3.81
C ALA A 39 0.98 -10.76 4.29
N VAL A 40 1.46 -11.61 3.38
CA VAL A 40 2.52 -12.58 3.67
C VAL A 40 3.83 -12.10 3.05
N PRO A 41 4.86 -11.76 3.86
CA PRO A 41 6.11 -11.25 3.32
C PRO A 41 6.78 -12.27 2.39
N LEU A 42 7.39 -11.77 1.31
CA LEU A 42 8.04 -12.61 0.28
C LEU A 42 9.15 -13.49 0.86
N THR A 43 9.84 -13.02 1.91
CA THR A 43 10.88 -13.79 2.61
C THR A 43 10.32 -15.03 3.32
N VAL A 44 9.04 -15.04 3.65
CA VAL A 44 8.33 -16.18 4.24
C VAL A 44 7.76 -17.10 3.16
N ASP A 45 7.11 -16.55 2.13
CA ASP A 45 6.55 -17.30 1.00
C ASP A 45 7.16 -16.85 -0.33
N HIS A 46 8.23 -17.54 -0.75
CA HIS A 46 8.89 -17.35 -2.05
C HIS A 46 8.72 -18.55 -2.98
N ALA A 47 7.79 -19.46 -2.65
CA ALA A 47 7.67 -20.73 -3.36
C ALA A 47 7.27 -20.55 -4.83
N TYR A 48 6.42 -19.54 -5.12
CA TYR A 48 6.03 -19.19 -6.48
C TYR A 48 7.26 -18.80 -7.33
N LEU A 49 8.09 -17.87 -6.85
CA LEU A 49 9.29 -17.38 -7.57
C LEU A 49 10.36 -18.47 -7.75
N ALA A 50 10.42 -19.44 -6.83
CA ALA A 50 11.36 -20.55 -6.93
C ALA A 50 10.95 -21.62 -7.97
N LYS A 51 9.67 -21.63 -8.39
CA LYS A 51 9.10 -22.70 -9.23
C LYS A 51 8.56 -22.21 -10.57
N ASN A 52 8.21 -20.95 -10.69
CA ASN A 52 7.59 -20.35 -11.87
C ASN A 52 8.54 -19.33 -12.52
N ALA A 53 8.23 -18.96 -13.77
CA ALA A 53 9.02 -17.99 -14.51
C ALA A 53 9.02 -16.61 -13.83
N ALA A 54 7.86 -16.13 -13.38
CA ALA A 54 7.69 -14.84 -12.71
C ALA A 54 8.34 -13.67 -13.49
N PRO A 55 7.97 -13.46 -14.78
CA PRO A 55 8.67 -12.51 -15.64
C PRO A 55 8.65 -11.08 -15.08
N ASP A 56 7.50 -10.62 -14.57
CA ASP A 56 7.37 -9.31 -13.91
C ASP A 56 8.36 -9.17 -12.73
N TYR A 57 8.50 -10.20 -11.90
CA TYR A 57 9.37 -10.14 -10.73
C TYR A 57 10.81 -9.91 -11.14
N TRP A 58 11.30 -10.65 -12.14
CA TRP A 58 12.67 -10.53 -12.62
C TRP A 58 12.90 -9.24 -13.39
N ALA A 59 11.88 -8.74 -14.08
CA ALA A 59 11.93 -7.45 -14.76
C ALA A 59 12.02 -6.28 -13.77
N PHE A 60 11.25 -6.30 -12.66
CA PHE A 60 11.05 -5.11 -11.83
C PHE A 60 11.80 -5.10 -10.50
N SER A 61 12.05 -6.26 -9.86
CA SER A 61 12.56 -6.33 -8.48
C SER A 61 13.90 -5.62 -8.26
N ALA A 62 14.78 -5.61 -9.27
CA ALA A 62 16.06 -4.92 -9.20
C ALA A 62 15.92 -3.39 -9.30
N PHE A 63 14.83 -2.87 -9.87
CA PHE A 63 14.63 -1.45 -10.16
C PHE A 63 13.67 -0.75 -9.21
N VAL A 64 12.79 -1.48 -8.53
CA VAL A 64 11.95 -0.91 -7.46
C VAL A 64 12.83 -0.52 -6.27
N LYS A 65 12.85 0.77 -5.95
CA LYS A 65 13.66 1.38 -4.86
C LYS A 65 12.76 2.04 -3.82
N PRO A 66 13.27 2.25 -2.58
CA PRO A 66 12.55 3.02 -1.57
C PRO A 66 12.13 4.39 -2.10
N GLN A 67 10.91 4.82 -1.82
CA GLN A 67 10.47 6.20 -2.04
C GLN A 67 11.37 7.16 -1.23
N PHE A 68 11.74 8.30 -1.81
CA PHE A 68 12.72 9.20 -1.19
C PHE A 68 12.11 10.19 -0.16
N THR A 69 10.78 10.27 -0.07
CA THR A 69 10.00 11.03 0.92
C THR A 69 8.78 10.21 1.32
N THR A 70 8.07 10.63 2.37
CA THR A 70 6.80 10.01 2.76
C THR A 70 5.67 10.15 1.73
N SER A 71 5.86 10.98 0.70
CA SER A 71 4.82 11.31 -0.31
C SER A 71 5.22 10.92 -1.74
N ALA A 72 6.36 10.25 -1.92
CA ALA A 72 6.95 9.91 -3.21
C ALA A 72 6.61 8.51 -3.73
N CYS A 73 5.60 7.83 -3.19
CA CYS A 73 5.23 6.47 -3.63
C CYS A 73 4.95 6.38 -5.14
N SER A 74 4.30 7.39 -5.72
CA SER A 74 3.98 7.46 -7.15
C SER A 74 5.22 7.50 -8.04
N ILE A 75 6.14 8.44 -7.78
CA ILE A 75 7.39 8.57 -8.55
C ILE A 75 8.30 7.36 -8.36
N ALA A 76 8.33 6.77 -7.17
CA ALA A 76 9.06 5.54 -6.91
C ALA A 76 8.54 4.38 -7.76
N ALA A 77 7.21 4.17 -7.78
CA ALA A 77 6.58 3.10 -8.53
C ALA A 77 6.75 3.29 -10.05
N VAL A 78 6.48 4.48 -10.57
CA VAL A 78 6.63 4.79 -12.00
C VAL A 78 8.08 4.62 -12.44
N THR A 79 9.04 5.14 -11.66
CA THR A 79 10.46 5.00 -11.98
C THR A 79 10.91 3.54 -12.00
N GLY A 80 10.46 2.74 -11.02
CA GLY A 80 10.75 1.31 -10.95
C GLY A 80 10.21 0.54 -12.17
N ALA A 81 8.95 0.78 -12.53
CA ALA A 81 8.31 0.13 -13.67
C ALA A 81 8.97 0.51 -15.01
N LEU A 82 9.19 1.80 -15.27
CA LEU A 82 9.83 2.25 -16.52
C LEU A 82 11.27 1.76 -16.64
N ASN A 83 12.03 1.73 -15.55
CA ASN A 83 13.37 1.16 -15.57
C ASN A 83 13.34 -0.35 -15.83
N GLY A 84 12.39 -1.10 -15.25
CA GLY A 84 12.26 -2.53 -15.55
C GLY A 84 11.93 -2.80 -17.01
N LEU A 85 10.96 -2.08 -17.58
CA LEU A 85 10.60 -2.18 -19.00
C LEU A 85 11.74 -1.80 -19.95
N ARG A 86 12.61 -0.88 -19.55
CA ARG A 86 13.79 -0.46 -20.32
C ARG A 86 15.01 -1.37 -20.11
N GLY A 87 15.03 -2.11 -19.00
CA GLY A 87 16.15 -2.93 -18.58
C GLY A 87 17.39 -2.13 -18.18
N LEU A 88 18.50 -2.84 -17.96
CA LEU A 88 19.80 -2.25 -17.68
C LEU A 88 20.30 -1.49 -18.93
N PRO A 89 20.75 -0.22 -18.80
CA PRO A 89 21.36 0.51 -19.91
C PRO A 89 22.56 -0.24 -20.51
N ALA A 90 22.72 -0.14 -21.83
CA ALA A 90 23.71 -0.92 -22.57
C ALA A 90 25.16 -0.45 -22.39
N HIS A 91 25.36 0.83 -22.03
CA HIS A 91 26.70 1.43 -21.91
C HIS A 91 27.04 1.72 -20.45
N SER A 92 28.32 1.59 -20.10
CA SER A 92 28.81 1.77 -18.73
C SER A 92 28.68 3.20 -18.20
N GLU A 93 28.55 4.18 -19.09
CA GLU A 93 28.35 5.59 -18.75
C GLU A 93 26.87 5.96 -18.53
N ASP A 94 25.96 5.12 -19.03
CA ASP A 94 24.53 5.33 -18.86
C ASP A 94 24.09 4.82 -17.49
N THR A 95 23.44 5.69 -16.72
CA THR A 95 22.91 5.35 -15.39
C THR A 95 21.48 4.85 -15.47
N VAL A 96 21.11 3.90 -14.61
CA VAL A 96 19.70 3.61 -14.31
C VAL A 96 19.05 4.87 -13.74
N THR A 97 17.88 5.25 -14.25
CA THR A 97 17.20 6.51 -13.89
C THR A 97 16.78 6.50 -12.43
N THR A 98 17.17 7.51 -11.66
CA THR A 98 16.70 7.69 -10.27
C THR A 98 15.34 8.41 -10.23
N GLN A 99 14.66 8.37 -9.09
CA GLN A 99 13.37 9.08 -8.91
C GLN A 99 13.53 10.61 -9.11
N GLN A 100 14.63 11.19 -8.64
CA GLN A 100 14.91 12.62 -8.82
C GLN A 100 15.19 12.95 -10.28
N GLN A 101 15.98 12.11 -10.98
CA GLN A 101 16.22 12.27 -12.41
C GLN A 101 14.91 12.14 -13.21
N MET A 102 14.02 11.22 -12.83
CA MET A 102 12.71 11.09 -13.48
C MET A 102 11.85 12.34 -13.31
N LEU A 103 11.79 12.92 -12.11
CA LEU A 103 11.10 14.21 -11.88
C LEU A 103 11.70 15.35 -12.72
N GLU A 104 13.03 15.38 -12.85
CA GLU A 104 13.72 16.37 -13.69
C GLU A 104 13.45 16.16 -15.19
N LEU A 105 13.40 14.91 -15.64
CA LEU A 105 13.11 14.55 -17.04
C LEU A 105 11.66 14.90 -17.42
N VAL A 106 10.70 14.58 -16.54
CA VAL A 106 9.28 14.87 -16.75
C VAL A 106 9.02 16.37 -16.64
N ALA A 107 9.73 17.05 -15.73
CA ALA A 107 9.66 18.49 -15.52
C ALA A 107 8.24 19.01 -15.19
N ASP A 108 7.39 18.17 -14.61
CA ASP A 108 6.07 18.58 -14.12
C ASP A 108 6.18 19.16 -12.68
N PRO A 109 5.81 20.45 -12.49
CA PRO A 109 5.97 21.11 -11.19
C PRO A 109 4.98 20.57 -10.14
N ASP A 110 3.82 20.06 -10.54
CA ASP A 110 2.83 19.52 -9.62
C ASP A 110 3.32 18.18 -9.09
N TRP A 111 3.78 17.27 -9.95
CA TRP A 111 4.31 15.98 -9.49
C TRP A 111 5.51 16.14 -8.56
N LYS A 112 6.40 17.10 -8.87
CA LYS A 112 7.52 17.46 -8.00
C LYS A 112 7.07 17.96 -6.63
N THR A 113 6.03 18.78 -6.59
CA THR A 113 5.49 19.34 -5.35
C THR A 113 4.78 18.25 -4.52
N LEU A 114 3.97 17.42 -5.16
CA LEU A 114 3.23 16.33 -4.52
C LEU A 114 4.14 15.24 -3.96
N SER A 115 5.29 15.01 -4.61
CA SER A 115 6.30 14.02 -4.19
C SER A 115 7.32 14.58 -3.20
N ALA A 116 7.28 15.88 -2.87
CA ALA A 116 8.16 16.45 -1.87
C ALA A 116 7.80 15.96 -0.46
N GLU A 117 8.72 16.13 0.50
CA GLU A 117 8.44 15.79 1.89
C GLU A 117 7.24 16.59 2.41
N GLY A 118 6.27 15.89 3.00
CA GLY A 118 5.00 16.49 3.44
C GLY A 118 4.07 16.92 2.31
N GLY A 119 4.32 16.50 1.06
CA GLY A 119 3.38 16.64 -0.04
C GLY A 119 2.14 15.76 0.14
N ASP A 120 1.05 16.09 -0.54
CA ASP A 120 -0.22 15.37 -0.38
C ASP A 120 -0.21 13.96 -1.02
N GLY A 121 0.82 13.59 -1.77
CA GLY A 121 0.77 12.42 -2.64
C GLY A 121 -0.08 12.66 -3.88
N VAL A 122 -0.50 11.62 -4.58
CA VAL A 122 -1.20 11.75 -5.87
C VAL A 122 -2.58 11.11 -5.84
N LYS A 123 -3.50 11.66 -6.63
CA LYS A 123 -4.77 11.02 -7.00
C LYS A 123 -4.56 9.92 -8.04
N PHE A 124 -5.56 9.06 -8.22
CA PHE A 124 -5.49 8.01 -9.25
C PHE A 124 -5.27 8.61 -10.65
N ASP A 125 -6.06 9.62 -11.02
CA ASP A 125 -5.96 10.23 -12.36
C ASP A 125 -4.62 10.96 -12.57
N GLN A 126 -4.04 11.50 -11.48
CA GLN A 126 -2.69 12.08 -11.53
C GLN A 126 -1.63 11.00 -11.72
N LEU A 127 -1.74 9.84 -11.08
CA LEU A 127 -0.85 8.70 -11.34
C LEU A 127 -0.88 8.30 -12.82
N VAL A 128 -2.08 8.22 -13.43
CA VAL A 128 -2.23 7.92 -14.87
C VAL A 128 -1.54 8.98 -15.73
N ALA A 129 -1.81 10.26 -15.46
CA ALA A 129 -1.23 11.38 -16.21
C ALA A 129 0.30 11.40 -16.13
N PHE A 130 0.84 11.35 -14.91
CA PHE A 130 2.28 11.36 -14.65
C PHE A 130 3.00 10.14 -15.23
N THR A 131 2.36 8.96 -15.22
CA THR A 131 2.90 7.78 -15.90
C THR A 131 2.98 8.01 -17.41
N GLY A 132 1.94 8.57 -18.02
CA GLY A 132 1.93 8.92 -19.44
C GLY A 132 2.97 9.98 -19.82
N GLU A 133 3.24 10.94 -18.94
CA GLU A 133 4.31 11.93 -19.11
C GLU A 133 5.70 11.31 -18.99
N ALA A 134 5.91 10.42 -18.02
CA ALA A 134 7.18 9.70 -17.85
C ALA A 134 7.50 8.81 -19.05
N ILE A 135 6.50 8.12 -19.62
CA ILE A 135 6.67 7.33 -20.86
C ILE A 135 7.18 8.22 -22.00
N LYS A 136 6.59 9.42 -22.17
CA LYS A 136 7.02 10.38 -23.19
C LYS A 136 8.42 10.91 -22.92
N ALA A 137 8.70 11.31 -21.68
CA ALA A 137 9.98 11.89 -21.27
C ALA A 137 11.15 10.90 -21.41
N THR A 138 10.88 9.59 -21.31
CA THR A 138 11.86 8.52 -21.48
C THR A 138 11.93 7.95 -22.90
N ALA A 139 11.23 8.57 -23.86
CA ALA A 139 11.21 8.17 -25.27
C ALA A 139 10.83 6.68 -25.49
N MET A 140 9.95 6.15 -24.65
CA MET A 140 9.44 4.78 -24.79
C MET A 140 8.35 4.72 -25.87
N GLU A 141 8.76 4.87 -27.13
CA GLU A 141 7.85 4.83 -28.28
C GLU A 141 7.04 3.51 -28.33
N GLY A 142 5.75 3.62 -28.65
CA GLY A 142 4.81 2.49 -28.64
C GLY A 142 4.11 2.30 -27.30
N TYR A 143 4.76 2.66 -26.19
CA TYR A 143 4.13 2.50 -24.88
C TYR A 143 3.02 3.53 -24.62
N ARG A 144 1.98 3.10 -23.90
CA ARG A 144 0.85 3.90 -23.44
C ARG A 144 0.35 3.38 -22.08
N THR A 145 -0.52 4.17 -21.45
CA THR A 145 -1.25 3.78 -20.24
C THR A 145 -2.66 3.30 -20.58
N GLU A 146 -3.02 2.14 -20.07
CA GLU A 146 -4.40 1.67 -19.93
C GLU A 146 -4.76 1.59 -18.44
N VAL A 147 -6.06 1.55 -18.12
CA VAL A 147 -6.51 1.59 -16.73
C VAL A 147 -7.59 0.56 -16.46
N LEU A 148 -7.50 -0.08 -15.30
CA LEU A 148 -8.61 -0.81 -14.70
C LEU A 148 -8.90 -0.14 -13.35
N LYS A 149 -10.03 0.56 -13.27
CA LYS A 149 -10.52 1.17 -12.04
C LYS A 149 -11.77 0.42 -11.57
N PRO A 150 -11.67 -0.46 -10.57
CA PRO A 150 -12.80 -1.25 -10.10
C PRO A 150 -13.97 -0.37 -9.64
N ALA A 151 -15.19 -0.74 -10.00
CA ALA A 151 -16.40 0.00 -9.64
C ALA A 151 -17.20 -0.65 -8.49
N ALA A 152 -17.03 -1.96 -8.25
CA ALA A 152 -17.80 -2.71 -7.27
C ALA A 152 -17.02 -3.91 -6.69
N ASP A 153 -17.37 -4.29 -5.45
CA ASP A 153 -16.88 -5.52 -4.81
C ASP A 153 -17.79 -6.69 -5.21
N ASP A 154 -17.63 -7.17 -6.45
CA ASP A 154 -18.39 -8.30 -6.98
C ASP A 154 -17.52 -9.27 -7.80
N ALA A 155 -18.08 -10.44 -8.09
CA ALA A 155 -17.36 -11.51 -8.77
C ALA A 155 -16.94 -11.11 -10.20
N ALA A 156 -17.75 -10.32 -10.91
CA ALA A 156 -17.43 -9.90 -12.28
C ALA A 156 -16.22 -8.96 -12.28
N THR A 157 -16.20 -7.97 -11.39
CA THR A 157 -15.09 -7.04 -11.22
C THR A 157 -13.82 -7.77 -10.76
N LEU A 158 -13.95 -8.72 -9.84
CA LEU A 158 -12.82 -9.53 -9.39
C LEU A 158 -12.24 -10.40 -10.52
N ASP A 159 -13.09 -10.95 -11.38
CA ASP A 159 -12.65 -11.73 -12.53
C ASP A 159 -11.96 -10.86 -13.59
N GLU A 160 -12.37 -9.60 -13.76
CA GLU A 160 -11.64 -8.62 -14.59
C GLU A 160 -10.24 -8.33 -14.04
N VAL A 161 -10.13 -8.13 -12.72
CA VAL A 161 -8.82 -7.92 -12.05
C VAL A 161 -7.93 -9.14 -12.24
N ARG A 162 -8.43 -10.36 -12.00
CA ARG A 162 -7.67 -11.60 -12.19
C ARG A 162 -7.26 -11.81 -13.65
N ALA A 163 -8.13 -11.48 -14.60
CA ALA A 163 -7.83 -11.60 -16.03
C ALA A 163 -6.67 -10.67 -16.42
N LEU A 164 -6.67 -9.42 -15.92
CA LEU A 164 -5.59 -8.48 -16.16
C LEU A 164 -4.27 -8.94 -15.51
N LEU A 165 -4.30 -9.33 -14.23
CA LEU A 165 -3.12 -9.85 -13.52
C LEU A 165 -2.51 -11.06 -14.23
N LYS A 166 -3.35 -11.97 -14.72
CA LYS A 166 -2.90 -13.16 -15.47
C LYS A 166 -2.31 -12.80 -16.84
N ALA A 167 -2.84 -11.77 -17.49
CA ALA A 167 -2.35 -11.33 -18.78
C ALA A 167 -0.97 -10.65 -18.65
N ASN A 168 -0.78 -9.79 -17.65
CA ASN A 168 0.48 -9.13 -17.35
C ASN A 168 1.58 -10.15 -16.99
N GLU A 169 1.30 -11.06 -16.05
CA GLU A 169 2.25 -12.11 -15.62
C GLU A 169 2.72 -13.06 -16.74
N ALA A 170 2.12 -12.99 -17.94
CA ALA A 170 2.52 -13.80 -19.08
C ALA A 170 3.81 -13.34 -19.76
N SER A 171 4.28 -12.10 -19.51
CA SER A 171 5.47 -11.53 -20.15
C SER A 171 6.19 -10.51 -19.26
N GLU A 172 7.32 -10.00 -19.73
CA GLU A 172 8.06 -8.88 -19.11
C GLU A 172 7.93 -7.57 -19.92
N ASP A 173 7.03 -7.55 -20.91
CA ASP A 173 6.89 -6.46 -21.90
C ASP A 173 5.90 -5.36 -21.46
N ASP A 174 5.20 -5.56 -20.35
CA ASP A 174 4.23 -4.62 -19.78
C ASP A 174 4.38 -4.55 -18.26
N ALA A 175 3.77 -3.53 -17.62
CA ALA A 175 3.89 -3.34 -16.17
C ALA A 175 2.58 -2.86 -15.57
N LEU A 176 2.24 -3.36 -14.38
CA LEU A 176 1.10 -2.87 -13.59
C LEU A 176 1.56 -2.05 -12.39
N LEU A 177 1.17 -0.78 -12.36
CA LEU A 177 1.20 0.03 -11.15
C LEU A 177 -0.12 -0.17 -10.38
N LEU A 178 -0.02 -0.32 -9.08
CA LEU A 178 -1.15 -0.50 -8.18
C LEU A 178 -1.37 0.77 -7.37
N TYR A 179 -2.57 1.34 -7.44
CA TYR A 179 -3.06 2.34 -6.50
C TYR A 179 -4.07 1.67 -5.57
N PHE A 180 -3.86 1.72 -4.26
CA PHE A 180 -4.68 0.98 -3.29
C PHE A 180 -4.62 1.60 -1.90
N ASN A 181 -5.58 1.27 -1.05
CA ASN A 181 -5.47 1.56 0.37
C ASN A 181 -4.57 0.52 1.07
N GLN A 182 -3.42 0.95 1.57
CA GLN A 182 -2.41 0.04 2.14
C GLN A 182 -2.92 -0.67 3.40
N GLY A 183 -3.69 0.04 4.25
CA GLY A 183 -4.21 -0.49 5.51
C GLY A 183 -5.21 -1.64 5.34
N VAL A 184 -5.88 -1.75 4.19
CA VAL A 184 -6.71 -2.94 3.88
C VAL A 184 -5.87 -4.20 3.74
N VAL A 185 -4.64 -4.07 3.23
CA VAL A 185 -3.73 -5.20 2.99
C VAL A 185 -2.87 -5.48 4.21
N THR A 186 -2.24 -4.44 4.77
CA THR A 186 -1.26 -4.59 5.85
C THR A 186 -1.88 -4.56 7.24
N GLY A 187 -3.07 -3.98 7.40
CA GLY A 187 -3.71 -3.77 8.71
C GLY A 187 -3.05 -2.68 9.58
N ASP A 188 -2.10 -1.90 9.02
CA ASP A 188 -1.35 -0.86 9.73
C ASP A 188 -1.81 0.55 9.31
N TRP A 189 -1.07 1.23 8.43
CA TRP A 189 -1.39 2.61 8.01
C TRP A 189 -2.58 2.65 7.03
N ASP A 190 -3.64 3.36 7.41
CA ASP A 190 -4.87 3.46 6.63
C ASP A 190 -4.86 4.67 5.68
N GLY A 191 -4.30 4.49 4.49
CA GLY A 191 -4.30 5.54 3.47
C GLY A 191 -3.96 5.03 2.07
N PRO A 192 -4.12 5.90 1.06
CA PRO A 192 -3.83 5.57 -0.33
C PRO A 192 -2.33 5.45 -0.55
N HIS A 193 -1.95 4.47 -1.36
CA HIS A 193 -0.58 4.14 -1.65
C HIS A 193 -0.41 3.67 -3.09
N VAL A 194 0.81 3.79 -3.60
CA VAL A 194 1.17 3.35 -4.95
C VAL A 194 2.35 2.40 -4.88
N SER A 195 2.30 1.30 -5.62
CA SER A 195 3.39 0.31 -5.74
C SER A 195 3.37 -0.37 -7.11
N VAL A 196 4.28 -1.32 -7.33
CA VAL A 196 4.36 -2.09 -8.59
C VAL A 196 3.92 -3.54 -8.33
N ILE A 197 3.13 -4.12 -9.23
CA ILE A 197 2.86 -5.56 -9.18
C ILE A 197 4.10 -6.32 -9.63
N GLY A 198 4.54 -7.28 -8.83
CA GLY A 198 5.72 -8.08 -9.11
C GLY A 198 5.44 -9.50 -9.56
N ALA A 199 4.26 -10.04 -9.27
CA ALA A 199 3.84 -11.34 -9.79
C ALA A 199 2.36 -11.61 -9.53
N TYR A 200 1.76 -12.50 -10.31
CA TYR A 200 0.46 -13.10 -10.00
C TYR A 200 0.52 -14.64 -9.90
N ASP A 201 0.26 -15.18 -8.71
CA ASP A 201 0.06 -16.60 -8.49
C ASP A 201 -1.42 -16.95 -8.70
N ALA A 202 -1.75 -17.38 -9.91
CA ALA A 202 -3.12 -17.76 -10.28
C ALA A 202 -3.62 -19.04 -9.58
N GLU A 203 -2.74 -19.91 -9.10
CA GLU A 203 -3.13 -21.13 -8.38
C GLU A 203 -3.53 -20.80 -6.94
N ALA A 204 -2.74 -19.95 -6.27
CA ALA A 204 -3.03 -19.50 -4.91
C ALA A 204 -3.97 -18.27 -4.87
N ASP A 205 -4.29 -17.68 -6.02
CA ASP A 205 -5.06 -16.44 -6.18
C ASP A 205 -4.51 -15.26 -5.36
N ARG A 206 -3.20 -15.04 -5.45
CA ARG A 206 -2.46 -13.99 -4.73
C ARG A 206 -1.59 -13.18 -5.67
N VAL A 207 -1.44 -11.90 -5.36
CA VAL A 207 -0.56 -10.97 -6.06
C VAL A 207 0.62 -10.60 -5.18
N LEU A 208 1.81 -10.51 -5.76
CA LEU A 208 3.00 -9.97 -5.11
C LEU A 208 3.07 -8.46 -5.37
N ILE A 209 3.11 -7.68 -4.30
CA ILE A 209 3.31 -6.22 -4.37
C ILE A 209 4.79 -5.95 -4.13
N LEU A 210 5.46 -5.33 -5.10
CA LEU A 210 6.81 -4.78 -4.94
C LEU A 210 6.69 -3.40 -4.32
N GLU A 211 6.90 -3.39 -3.01
CA GLU A 211 6.70 -2.24 -2.15
C GLU A 211 7.79 -1.18 -2.37
N VAL A 212 7.37 0.08 -2.48
CA VAL A 212 8.23 1.26 -2.56
C VAL A 212 8.39 1.94 -1.21
N ASP A 213 7.48 1.72 -0.27
CA ASP A 213 7.58 2.21 1.10
C ASP A 213 8.49 1.31 1.95
N GLN A 214 9.73 1.19 1.50
CA GLN A 214 10.71 0.23 2.04
C GLN A 214 11.34 0.66 3.37
N GLU A 215 11.00 1.85 3.88
CA GLU A 215 11.27 2.21 5.27
C GLU A 215 10.43 1.33 6.21
N TRP A 216 9.21 1.00 5.80
CA TRP A 216 8.23 0.31 6.66
C TRP A 216 7.99 -1.15 6.29
N TYR A 217 8.08 -1.49 5.00
CA TYR A 217 7.68 -2.80 4.51
C TYR A 217 8.66 -3.38 3.49
N ILE A 218 8.52 -4.66 3.20
CA ILE A 218 9.20 -5.37 2.11
C ILE A 218 8.15 -5.94 1.16
N PRO A 219 8.49 -6.48 -0.01
CA PRO A 219 7.49 -7.13 -0.86
C PRO A 219 6.68 -8.21 -0.13
N TYR A 220 5.37 -8.24 -0.37
CA TYR A 220 4.44 -9.17 0.25
C TYR A 220 3.38 -9.65 -0.72
N TRP A 221 2.88 -10.86 -0.47
CA TRP A 221 1.73 -11.45 -1.16
C TRP A 221 0.43 -11.04 -0.48
N THR A 222 -0.59 -10.72 -1.27
CA THR A 222 -1.96 -10.52 -0.79
C THR A 222 -2.98 -11.23 -1.67
N PRO A 223 -4.09 -11.77 -1.12
CA PRO A 223 -5.17 -12.36 -1.93
C PRO A 223 -5.84 -11.35 -2.87
N THR A 224 -6.20 -11.76 -4.08
CA THR A 224 -6.88 -10.85 -5.02
C THR A 224 -8.22 -10.30 -4.52
N PRO A 225 -9.05 -11.01 -3.71
CA PRO A 225 -10.23 -10.39 -3.12
C PRO A 225 -9.89 -9.27 -2.13
N VAL A 226 -8.74 -9.36 -1.44
CA VAL A 226 -8.26 -8.29 -0.53
C VAL A 226 -7.74 -7.11 -1.36
N LEU A 227 -6.98 -7.39 -2.43
CA LEU A 227 -6.53 -6.37 -3.37
C LEU A 227 -7.71 -5.55 -3.94
N LEU A 228 -8.78 -6.23 -4.37
CA LEU A 228 -9.98 -5.56 -4.88
C LEU A 228 -10.59 -4.61 -3.84
N LYS A 229 -10.74 -5.08 -2.59
CA LYS A 229 -11.22 -4.24 -1.49
C LYS A 229 -10.29 -3.07 -1.21
N ALA A 230 -8.98 -3.27 -1.32
CA ALA A 230 -8.00 -2.22 -1.14
C ALA A 230 -8.09 -1.14 -2.22
N MET A 231 -8.35 -1.53 -3.48
CA MET A 231 -8.61 -0.58 -4.57
C MET A 231 -9.95 0.16 -4.38
N LEU A 232 -10.98 -0.51 -3.85
CA LEU A 232 -12.31 0.08 -3.69
C LEU A 232 -12.47 0.95 -2.45
N LYS A 233 -11.61 0.79 -1.43
CA LYS A 233 -11.73 1.54 -0.19
C LYS A 233 -11.48 3.04 -0.45
N PRO A 234 -12.47 3.92 -0.22
CA PRO A 234 -12.27 5.35 -0.35
C PRO A 234 -11.30 5.84 0.72
N THR A 235 -10.42 6.75 0.32
CA THR A 235 -9.51 7.44 1.23
C THR A 235 -10.29 8.27 2.27
N GLY A 236 -9.88 8.21 3.54
CA GLY A 236 -10.50 8.92 4.65
C GLY A 236 -10.38 10.45 4.58
N GLU A 237 -11.13 11.15 5.43
CA GLU A 237 -11.14 12.63 5.44
C GLU A 237 -9.82 13.24 5.91
N GLU A 238 -9.08 12.51 6.72
CA GLU A 238 -7.78 12.89 7.29
C GLU A 238 -6.70 13.12 6.23
N HIS A 239 -6.87 12.58 5.02
CA HIS A 239 -5.94 12.75 3.89
C HIS A 239 -6.28 13.93 2.98
N GLY A 240 -7.13 14.85 3.43
CA GLY A 240 -7.34 16.16 2.81
C GLY A 240 -7.78 16.08 1.35
N VAL A 241 -6.92 16.51 0.43
CA VAL A 241 -7.22 16.57 -1.01
C VAL A 241 -7.45 15.20 -1.66
N LEU A 242 -6.98 14.13 -1.01
CA LEU A 242 -7.17 12.74 -1.43
C LEU A 242 -8.47 12.12 -0.90
N LYS A 243 -9.23 12.83 -0.06
CA LYS A 243 -10.50 12.33 0.49
C LYS A 243 -11.40 11.76 -0.62
N GLY A 244 -11.85 10.52 -0.41
CA GLY A 244 -12.77 9.83 -1.31
C GLY A 244 -12.11 9.22 -2.54
N GLU A 245 -10.81 9.42 -2.76
CA GLU A 245 -10.09 8.75 -3.85
C GLU A 245 -10.12 7.23 -3.64
N THR A 246 -10.41 6.52 -4.72
CA THR A 246 -10.29 5.07 -4.83
C THR A 246 -9.21 4.73 -5.85
N GLY A 247 -8.69 3.52 -5.72
CA GLY A 247 -7.58 3.00 -6.50
C GLY A 247 -7.97 2.16 -7.71
N GLY A 248 -7.00 1.41 -8.20
CA GLY A 248 -7.07 0.66 -9.44
C GLY A 248 -5.68 0.24 -9.91
N LEU A 249 -5.63 -0.24 -11.14
CA LEU A 249 -4.40 -0.62 -11.83
C LEU A 249 -4.14 0.36 -12.98
N VAL A 250 -2.92 0.85 -13.09
CA VAL A 250 -2.42 1.59 -14.25
C VAL A 250 -1.47 0.66 -15.01
N HIS A 251 -1.85 0.30 -16.23
CA HIS A 251 -1.18 -0.69 -17.06
C HIS A 251 -0.35 0.01 -18.12
N ILE A 252 0.96 -0.19 -18.08
CA ILE A 252 1.90 0.32 -19.07
C ILE A 252 2.08 -0.76 -20.12
N VAL A 253 1.55 -0.52 -21.31
CA VAL A 253 1.52 -1.50 -22.42
C VAL A 253 2.16 -0.92 -23.67
N LYS A 254 2.76 -1.79 -24.48
CA LYS A 254 3.36 -1.45 -25.78
C LYS A 254 2.35 -1.43 -26.95
#